data_AF-A0A1U8A3K5-F1
#
_entry.id   AF-A0A1U8A3K5-F1
#
_cell.length_a   1.000
_cell.length_b   1.000
_cell.length_c   1.000
_cell.angle_alpha   90.00
_cell.angle_beta   90.00
_cell.angle_gamma   90.00
#
_symmetry.space_group_name_H-M   'P 1'
#
loop_
_entity.id
_entity.type
_entity.pdbx_description
1 polymer ?
#
loop_
_entity_poly.entity_id
_entity_poly.type
_entity_poly.pdbx_seq_one_letter_code
_entity_poly.pdbx_strand_id
1 'polypeptide(L)'
;MFGINDLFARASDSDKCICKNKRPLLVLLASFLLVVTVIGVIARVTTHKNSSSDNGSLAHAILKSSCRSTLYPDLCYSAIATVPGAMDNLSTQKDIIEMSLNITTTAVEHNYFTIEKIIGSKNLTKREKTALHDCLEMVDETLDELHKTADDLKDYPSSKKSIFQHADDLKILVSAAMTNQESCIDGFSHDNADKDVRKKLLAGQEHVYRMCSNALAMIKNMTDTDMAQEQYKAKRRVEESSEEFPAWLSWGDRKLLQASMLVPDVTVAADGSGHYTTVSEAVAAAPEKSHKRYIIRIKAGVYRENVNVPKKKTNIMMVGDGRINTIITGRRSVVDGSTTFRSASVAAVGEGFLARDITFQNTAGPSKDQAVALRVGSDKSAFYRCNIIAYQDTLYVHSLRQFYVDSLIVGTVDFIFGNAAAIFQNCDIHARRPNRGQKNMVTAQGRDDPNQNTGIIIQKCRIGATSDLKPVKRSFPTYLGRPWKEYSRTVIMQSFITDVIHPEGWHAWNGNFALNTLYYGEYRNTGAGAATAKRVKWKGYKVITSATVAQQFTVKNFILGDHWLGSTGFPFSAGL
;
A
#
# COMPACT_ATOMS: atom_id res chain seq x y z
N MET A 1 38.49 0.88 -53.23
CA MET A 1 39.92 0.94 -53.60
C MET A 1 40.68 0.30 -52.44
N PHE A 2 41.39 -0.81 -52.70
CA PHE A 2 42.32 -1.60 -51.84
C PHE A 2 42.23 -1.47 -50.29
N GLY A 3 42.04 -2.52 -49.48
CA GLY A 3 41.84 -3.97 -49.72
C GLY A 3 42.63 -4.85 -48.73
N ILE A 4 42.16 -6.09 -48.49
CA ILE A 4 42.95 -7.30 -48.10
C ILE A 4 43.55 -7.29 -46.66
N ASN A 5 43.56 -8.35 -45.83
CA ASN A 5 42.87 -9.66 -45.68
C ASN A 5 43.02 -10.06 -44.17
N ASP A 6 42.10 -10.78 -43.50
CA ASP A 6 41.97 -12.26 -43.41
C ASP A 6 43.25 -12.96 -42.83
N LEU A 7 43.24 -14.06 -42.04
CA LEU A 7 42.23 -15.11 -41.77
C LEU A 7 42.66 -15.96 -40.52
N PHE A 8 41.81 -16.17 -39.48
CA PHE A 8 41.72 -17.37 -38.59
C PHE A 8 42.98 -17.80 -37.74
N ALA A 9 43.04 -18.79 -36.81
CA ALA A 9 42.14 -19.64 -35.99
C ALA A 9 42.98 -20.18 -34.78
N ARG A 10 42.53 -20.25 -33.51
CA ARG A 10 41.60 -21.18 -32.80
C ARG A 10 42.31 -22.34 -32.04
N ALA A 11 42.01 -22.48 -30.73
CA ALA A 11 42.19 -23.69 -29.87
C ALA A 11 43.63 -24.20 -29.61
N SER A 12 43.92 -25.02 -28.58
CA SER A 12 43.34 -25.26 -27.23
C SER A 12 44.37 -26.09 -26.42
N ASP A 13 44.28 -26.07 -25.09
CA ASP A 13 44.93 -27.00 -24.13
C ASP A 13 46.48 -27.05 -24.14
N SER A 14 47.18 -27.56 -23.13
CA SER A 14 47.07 -27.63 -21.67
C SER A 14 48.29 -28.47 -21.26
N ASP A 15 49.16 -28.05 -20.35
CA ASP A 15 49.86 -29.03 -19.50
C ASP A 15 50.56 -28.48 -18.25
N LYS A 16 50.90 -29.40 -17.35
CA LYS A 16 51.56 -29.23 -16.04
C LYS A 16 53.06 -28.88 -16.23
N CYS A 17 53.87 -28.45 -15.24
CA CYS A 17 53.98 -29.00 -13.88
C CYS A 17 54.85 -28.14 -12.91
N ILE A 18 54.77 -28.54 -11.64
CA ILE A 18 55.35 -28.04 -10.38
C ILE A 18 56.89 -27.91 -10.35
N CYS A 19 57.44 -26.91 -9.64
CA CYS A 19 58.67 -27.09 -8.84
C CYS A 19 58.75 -26.17 -7.59
N LYS A 20 59.61 -26.51 -6.62
CA LYS A 20 59.54 -26.10 -5.19
C LYS A 20 60.54 -25.01 -4.75
N ASN A 21 60.15 -24.30 -3.68
CA ASN A 21 60.94 -23.70 -2.58
C ASN A 21 62.14 -22.77 -2.87
N LYS A 22 62.10 -21.58 -2.26
CA LYS A 22 62.92 -21.22 -1.07
C LYS A 22 62.39 -19.93 -0.38
N ARG A 23 62.52 -19.88 0.95
CA ARG A 23 62.34 -18.75 1.90
C ARG A 23 63.58 -18.77 2.81
N PRO A 24 64.06 -17.67 3.45
CA PRO A 24 63.33 -17.04 4.57
C PRO A 24 63.64 -15.52 4.86
N LEU A 25 63.02 -14.98 5.95
CA LEU A 25 63.22 -13.65 6.59
C LEU A 25 62.88 -12.43 5.70
N LEU A 26 62.35 -11.27 6.13
CA LEU A 26 61.86 -10.65 7.38
C LEU A 26 60.69 -9.68 6.96
N VAL A 27 59.92 -8.92 7.75
CA VAL A 27 59.85 -8.53 9.19
C VAL A 27 58.41 -8.85 9.71
N LEU A 28 57.97 -8.30 10.86
CA LEU A 28 56.63 -8.35 11.44
C LEU A 28 56.07 -6.94 11.76
N LEU A 29 54.74 -6.89 11.95
CA LEU A 29 53.89 -5.99 12.78
C LEU A 29 52.86 -5.18 11.98
N ALA A 30 51.58 -5.08 12.37
CA ALA A 30 50.88 -5.70 13.51
C ALA A 30 49.40 -5.99 13.16
N SER A 31 48.84 -7.03 13.77
CA SER A 31 47.40 -7.34 13.75
C SER A 31 46.99 -8.06 15.05
N PHE A 32 45.71 -7.88 15.41
CA PHE A 32 44.94 -8.55 16.47
C PHE A 32 45.06 -8.09 17.93
N LEU A 33 43.86 -8.11 18.56
CA LEU A 33 43.43 -7.82 19.94
C LEU A 33 42.93 -6.36 20.13
N LEU A 34 41.72 -6.12 20.67
CA LEU A 34 41.04 -6.83 21.76
C LEU A 34 39.49 -6.91 21.63
N VAL A 35 38.91 -7.83 22.40
CA VAL A 35 37.47 -8.06 22.57
C VAL A 35 37.05 -7.65 24.00
N VAL A 36 35.96 -6.88 24.13
CA VAL A 36 35.11 -6.66 25.32
C VAL A 36 35.77 -6.11 26.61
N THR A 37 35.24 -4.96 27.08
CA THR A 37 34.63 -4.85 28.42
C THR A 37 33.75 -3.60 28.52
N VAL A 38 32.48 -3.77 28.88
CA VAL A 38 31.62 -2.68 29.35
C VAL A 38 31.73 -2.67 30.87
N ILE A 39 32.35 -1.63 31.43
CA ILE A 39 32.35 -1.37 32.87
C ILE A 39 31.34 -0.26 33.14
N GLY A 40 30.26 -0.59 33.86
CA GLY A 40 29.35 0.41 34.40
C GLY A 40 30.03 1.19 35.52
N VAL A 41 30.12 2.52 35.38
CA VAL A 41 30.65 3.40 36.42
C VAL A 41 29.50 4.06 37.15
N ILE A 42 29.21 3.59 38.37
CA ILE A 42 28.39 4.33 39.33
C ILE A 42 29.26 5.45 39.91
N ALA A 43 29.19 6.65 39.31
CA ALA A 43 29.80 7.85 39.87
C ALA A 43 28.79 8.58 40.77
N ARG A 44 28.87 8.35 42.09
CA ARG A 44 28.06 9.03 43.09
C ARG A 44 28.65 10.43 43.35
N VAL A 45 28.20 11.44 42.62
CA VAL A 45 28.64 12.84 42.79
C VAL A 45 27.61 13.63 43.59
N THR A 46 27.92 13.90 44.86
CA THR A 46 27.17 14.84 45.69
C THR A 46 27.84 16.22 45.68
N THR A 47 27.33 17.15 44.86
CA THR A 47 26.73 18.45 45.29
C THR A 47 26.67 19.49 44.17
N HIS A 48 25.50 20.15 44.09
CA HIS A 48 25.19 21.45 43.48
C HIS A 48 25.80 21.86 42.12
N LYS A 49 25.00 21.64 41.06
CA LYS A 49 24.93 22.49 39.86
C LYS A 49 23.49 22.52 39.32
N ASN A 50 23.12 23.59 38.64
CA ASN A 50 21.74 23.85 38.17
C ASN A 50 21.26 22.77 37.18
N SER A 51 20.12 22.15 37.47
CA SER A 51 19.58 20.99 36.74
C SER A 51 18.90 21.31 35.39
N SER A 52 18.89 22.57 34.95
CA SER A 52 18.20 22.98 33.71
C SER A 52 19.04 22.92 32.44
N SER A 53 20.38 22.94 32.52
CA SER A 53 21.23 23.02 31.31
C SER A 53 21.61 21.68 30.68
N ASP A 54 21.71 20.60 31.47
CA ASP A 54 22.12 19.28 30.95
C ASP A 54 20.99 18.56 30.22
N ASN A 55 19.74 18.65 30.71
CA ASN A 55 18.59 17.99 30.09
C ASN A 55 18.35 18.48 28.66
N GLY A 56 18.41 19.79 28.41
CA GLY A 56 18.26 20.35 27.07
C GLY A 56 19.34 19.86 26.09
N SER A 57 20.58 19.72 26.55
CA SER A 57 21.70 19.18 25.76
C SER A 57 21.46 17.73 25.33
N LEU A 58 21.01 16.88 26.26
CA LEU A 58 20.66 15.48 25.99
C LEU A 58 19.47 15.38 25.02
N ALA A 59 18.39 16.13 25.28
CA ALA A 59 17.21 16.13 24.44
C ALA A 59 17.52 16.57 22.98
N HIS A 60 18.37 17.59 22.79
CA HIS A 60 18.85 17.98 21.46
C HIS A 60 19.67 16.87 20.77
N ALA A 61 20.46 16.10 21.51
CA ALA A 61 21.21 14.96 20.96
C ALA A 61 20.28 13.82 20.51
N ILE A 62 19.26 13.47 21.30
CA ILE A 62 18.27 12.44 20.95
C ILE A 62 17.42 12.88 19.75
N LEU A 63 17.00 14.15 19.70
CA LEU A 63 16.29 14.73 18.55
C LEU A 63 17.13 14.67 17.27
N LYS A 64 18.39 15.14 17.32
CA LYS A 64 19.30 15.10 16.18
C LYS A 64 19.60 13.66 15.72
N SER A 65 19.69 12.71 16.65
CA SER A 65 19.87 11.29 16.34
C SER A 65 18.63 10.70 15.62
N SER A 66 17.43 10.96 16.15
CA SER A 66 16.17 10.44 15.61
C SER A 66 15.92 10.96 14.20
N CYS A 67 16.03 12.28 14.01
CA CYS A 67 15.82 12.94 12.73
C CYS A 67 16.85 12.55 11.65
N ARG A 68 18.06 12.10 12.01
CA ARG A 68 19.13 11.73 11.06
C ARG A 68 18.72 10.62 10.09
N SER A 69 17.76 9.77 10.47
CA SER A 69 17.28 8.65 9.64
C SER A 69 16.12 9.01 8.70
N THR A 70 15.62 10.25 8.76
CA THR A 70 14.46 10.72 7.99
C THR A 70 14.85 11.30 6.62
N LEU A 71 13.88 11.45 5.71
CA LEU A 71 14.12 12.05 4.40
C LEU A 71 14.28 13.58 4.46
N TYR A 72 13.68 14.24 5.45
CA TYR A 72 13.72 15.69 5.62
C TYR A 72 14.27 16.04 7.02
N PRO A 73 15.55 15.73 7.31
CA PRO A 73 16.12 15.81 8.67
C PRO A 73 16.10 17.22 9.27
N ASP A 74 16.32 18.24 8.44
CA ASP A 74 16.29 19.64 8.89
C ASP A 74 14.87 20.08 9.26
N LEU A 75 13.85 19.63 8.51
CA LEU A 75 12.44 19.85 8.85
C LEU A 75 12.06 19.09 10.13
N CYS A 76 12.47 17.83 10.27
CA CYS A 76 12.24 17.03 11.47
C CYS A 76 12.79 17.72 12.72
N TYR A 77 14.04 18.19 12.65
CA TYR A 77 14.68 18.85 13.78
C TYR A 77 14.05 20.22 14.08
N SER A 78 13.89 21.07 13.05
CA SER A 78 13.39 22.43 13.23
C SER A 78 11.92 22.50 13.65
N ALA A 79 11.05 21.59 13.17
CA ALA A 79 9.66 21.54 13.57
C ALA A 79 9.49 21.28 15.08
N ILE A 80 10.34 20.42 15.66
CA ILE A 80 10.28 20.09 17.09
C ILE A 80 11.04 21.12 17.94
N ALA A 81 12.24 21.53 17.51
CA ALA A 81 13.09 22.44 18.29
C ALA A 81 12.56 23.88 18.41
N THR A 82 11.58 24.29 17.59
CA THR A 82 10.93 25.61 17.68
C THR A 82 9.70 25.63 18.60
N VAL A 83 9.22 24.48 19.07
CA VAL A 83 8.06 24.41 19.99
C VAL A 83 8.52 24.82 21.40
N PRO A 84 7.95 25.88 22.01
CA PRO A 84 8.33 26.33 23.35
C PRO A 84 8.14 25.22 24.40
N GLY A 85 9.18 24.95 25.19
CA GLY A 85 9.14 23.93 26.24
C GLY A 85 9.14 22.47 25.75
N ALA A 86 9.23 22.21 24.43
CA ALA A 86 9.28 20.82 23.93
C ALA A 86 10.51 20.07 24.45
N MET A 87 11.67 20.72 24.47
CA MET A 87 12.95 20.09 24.88
C MET A 87 12.96 19.61 26.34
N ASP A 88 12.09 20.13 27.20
CA ASP A 88 12.02 19.76 28.61
C ASP A 88 11.40 18.36 28.84
N ASN A 89 10.64 17.85 27.87
CA ASN A 89 9.86 16.61 27.96
C ASN A 89 10.36 15.50 27.02
N LEU A 90 11.46 15.70 26.27
CA LEU A 90 11.96 14.74 25.29
C LEU A 90 13.10 13.88 25.87
N SER A 91 12.75 12.69 26.36
CA SER A 91 13.66 11.73 27.00
C SER A 91 13.94 10.47 26.16
N THR A 92 13.03 10.11 25.25
CA THR A 92 13.14 8.91 24.40
C THR A 92 12.83 9.21 22.93
N GLN A 93 13.16 8.24 22.05
CA GLN A 93 12.76 8.30 20.63
C GLN A 93 11.22 8.24 20.46
N LYS A 94 10.49 7.60 21.38
CA LYS A 94 9.02 7.56 21.35
C LYS A 94 8.44 8.95 21.58
N ASP A 95 8.93 9.68 22.59
CA ASP A 95 8.50 11.05 22.92
C ASP A 95 8.66 12.00 21.70
N ILE A 96 9.73 11.82 20.94
CA ILE A 96 10.02 12.59 19.72
C ILE A 96 9.04 12.23 18.59
N ILE A 97 8.66 10.95 18.45
CA ILE A 97 7.65 10.53 17.48
C ILE A 97 6.26 11.06 17.89
N GLU A 98 5.88 10.98 19.17
CA GLU A 98 4.62 11.53 19.69
C GLU A 98 4.53 13.04 19.45
N MET A 99 5.60 13.78 19.74
CA MET A 99 5.72 15.22 19.44
C MET A 99 5.62 15.48 17.93
N SER A 100 6.33 14.71 17.10
CA SER A 100 6.26 14.82 15.63
C SER A 100 4.85 14.60 15.10
N LEU A 101 4.12 13.60 15.61
CA LEU A 101 2.74 13.32 15.23
C LEU A 101 1.81 14.48 15.63
N ASN A 102 1.95 15.00 16.86
CA ASN A 102 1.14 16.12 17.34
C ASN A 102 1.30 17.39 16.49
N ILE A 103 2.55 17.79 16.19
CA ILE A 103 2.82 18.96 15.32
C ILE A 103 2.31 18.70 13.90
N THR A 104 2.39 17.45 13.40
CA THR A 104 1.82 17.06 12.10
C THR A 104 0.29 17.20 12.09
N THR A 105 -0.40 16.76 13.14
CA THR A 105 -1.85 16.96 13.30
C THR A 105 -2.22 18.44 13.26
N THR A 106 -1.51 19.30 13.99
CA THR A 106 -1.70 20.76 13.94
C THR A 106 -1.49 21.33 12.53
N ALA A 107 -0.49 20.85 11.77
CA ALA A 107 -0.28 21.27 10.39
C ALA A 107 -1.41 20.82 9.44
N VAL A 108 -1.99 19.64 9.67
CA VAL A 108 -3.18 19.14 8.94
C VAL A 108 -4.41 20.01 9.24
N GLU A 109 -4.63 20.38 10.50
CA GLU A 109 -5.72 21.30 10.90
C GLU A 109 -5.54 22.70 10.26
N HIS A 110 -4.32 23.23 10.19
CA HIS A 110 -4.06 24.47 9.45
C HIS A 110 -4.32 24.35 7.94
N ASN A 111 -4.04 23.20 7.34
CA ASN A 111 -4.40 22.92 5.94
C ASN A 111 -5.91 22.85 5.74
N TYR A 112 -6.68 22.27 6.68
CA TYR A 112 -8.16 22.26 6.65
C TYR A 112 -8.73 23.67 6.45
N PHE A 113 -8.37 24.61 7.34
CA PHE A 113 -8.85 26.00 7.26
C PHE A 113 -8.39 26.72 5.99
N THR A 114 -7.22 26.34 5.45
CA THR A 114 -6.74 26.87 4.17
C THR A 114 -7.61 26.39 3.00
N ILE A 115 -8.01 25.12 2.99
CA ILE A 115 -8.92 24.55 1.98
C ILE A 115 -10.31 25.18 2.09
N GLU A 116 -10.89 25.29 3.29
CA GLU A 116 -12.20 25.95 3.49
C GLU A 116 -12.21 27.40 3.00
N LYS A 117 -11.15 28.16 3.32
CA LYS A 117 -11.00 29.55 2.85
C LYS A 117 -10.95 29.62 1.31
N ILE A 118 -10.35 28.63 0.65
CA ILE A 118 -10.34 28.55 -0.81
C ILE A 118 -11.74 28.21 -1.33
N ILE A 119 -12.46 27.23 -0.74
CA ILE A 119 -13.84 26.87 -1.10
C ILE A 119 -14.80 28.08 -1.02
N GLY A 120 -14.62 28.96 -0.03
CA GLY A 120 -15.38 30.21 0.11
C GLY A 120 -15.11 31.26 -0.99
N SER A 121 -14.15 31.04 -1.89
CA SER A 121 -13.80 31.99 -2.95
C SER A 121 -14.87 32.04 -4.05
N LYS A 122 -15.23 33.27 -4.45
CA LYS A 122 -16.02 33.51 -5.66
C LYS A 122 -15.15 33.16 -6.89
N ASN A 123 -15.75 32.51 -7.89
CA ASN A 123 -15.16 32.06 -9.17
C ASN A 123 -14.52 30.66 -9.23
N LEU A 124 -14.73 29.76 -8.26
CA LEU A 124 -14.38 28.34 -8.43
C LEU A 124 -15.33 27.62 -9.39
N THR A 125 -14.78 26.86 -10.33
CA THR A 125 -15.51 25.92 -11.20
C THR A 125 -16.11 24.76 -10.41
N LYS A 126 -17.05 24.01 -11.02
CA LYS A 126 -17.64 22.81 -10.41
C LYS A 126 -16.59 21.71 -10.14
N ARG A 127 -15.59 21.58 -11.02
CA ARG A 127 -14.49 20.62 -10.89
C ARG A 127 -13.58 20.98 -9.72
N GLU A 128 -13.11 22.22 -9.65
CA GLU A 128 -12.28 22.69 -8.53
C GLU A 128 -13.00 22.54 -7.19
N LYS A 129 -14.30 22.89 -7.10
CA LYS A 129 -15.09 22.67 -5.87
C LYS A 129 -15.15 21.19 -5.48
N THR A 130 -15.27 20.30 -6.46
CA THR A 130 -15.31 18.84 -6.21
C THR A 130 -13.95 18.35 -5.72
N ALA A 131 -12.85 18.75 -6.36
CA ALA A 131 -11.49 18.43 -5.92
C ALA A 131 -11.15 19.01 -4.54
N LEU A 132 -11.62 20.22 -4.21
CA LEU A 132 -11.47 20.81 -2.87
C LEU A 132 -12.27 20.03 -1.81
N HIS A 133 -13.47 19.53 -2.13
CA HIS A 133 -14.21 18.64 -1.23
C HIS A 133 -13.55 17.26 -1.09
N ASP A 134 -12.87 16.77 -2.14
CA ASP A 134 -12.02 15.57 -2.04
C ASP A 134 -10.85 15.82 -1.09
N CYS A 135 -10.18 16.98 -1.18
CA CYS A 135 -9.15 17.38 -0.21
C CYS A 135 -9.66 17.45 1.23
N LEU A 136 -10.90 17.92 1.47
CA LEU A 136 -11.48 17.89 2.82
C LEU A 136 -11.74 16.46 3.32
N GLU A 137 -12.21 15.55 2.45
CA GLU A 137 -12.36 14.11 2.76
C GLU A 137 -10.99 13.49 3.09
N MET A 138 -9.95 13.82 2.33
CA MET A 138 -8.55 13.40 2.57
C MET A 138 -7.95 13.95 3.87
N VAL A 139 -8.26 15.19 4.24
CA VAL A 139 -7.82 15.79 5.50
C VAL A 139 -8.53 15.15 6.70
N ASP A 140 -9.83 14.88 6.60
CA ASP A 140 -10.62 14.18 7.63
C ASP A 140 -10.23 12.70 7.79
N GLU A 141 -9.81 12.02 6.72
CA GLU A 141 -9.17 10.69 6.81
C GLU A 141 -7.78 10.79 7.49
N THR A 142 -6.91 11.71 7.04
CA THR A 142 -5.57 11.89 7.63
C THR A 142 -5.58 12.17 9.13
N LEU A 143 -6.52 12.99 9.63
CA LEU A 143 -6.65 13.25 11.06
C LEU A 143 -7.01 11.98 11.85
N ASP A 144 -7.93 11.14 11.33
CA ASP A 144 -8.26 9.86 11.95
C ASP A 144 -7.06 8.90 11.96
N GLU A 145 -6.27 8.84 10.88
CA GLU A 145 -5.07 8.01 10.82
C GLU A 145 -3.96 8.49 11.77
N LEU A 146 -3.72 9.79 11.88
CA LEU A 146 -2.74 10.35 12.81
C LEU A 146 -3.16 10.13 14.28
N HIS A 147 -4.45 10.32 14.61
CA HIS A 147 -4.96 10.02 15.95
C HIS A 147 -4.86 8.52 16.29
N LYS A 148 -5.26 7.62 15.38
CA LYS A 148 -5.08 6.17 15.56
C LYS A 148 -3.60 5.79 15.73
N THR A 149 -2.69 6.45 14.99
CA THR A 149 -1.24 6.23 15.14
C THR A 149 -0.75 6.68 16.51
N ALA A 150 -1.16 7.86 16.98
CA ALA A 150 -0.80 8.37 18.29
C ALA A 150 -1.33 7.51 19.44
N ASP A 151 -2.55 6.97 19.32
CA ASP A 151 -3.12 6.07 20.33
C ASP A 151 -2.43 4.70 20.35
N ASP A 152 -2.14 4.10 19.19
CA ASP A 152 -1.38 2.84 19.13
C ASP A 152 0.08 2.99 19.59
N LEU A 153 0.65 4.20 19.42
CA LEU A 153 1.98 4.54 19.89
C LEU A 153 2.01 4.72 21.42
N LYS A 154 1.00 5.32 22.05
CA LYS A 154 0.89 5.41 23.52
C LYS A 154 0.94 4.01 24.14
N ASP A 155 0.18 3.06 23.58
CA ASP A 155 0.16 1.66 24.01
C ASP A 155 1.46 0.90 23.68
N TYR A 156 2.34 1.41 22.80
CA TYR A 156 3.57 0.73 22.38
C TYR A 156 4.70 0.80 23.43
N PRO A 157 5.37 -0.33 23.77
CA PRO A 157 5.01 -1.72 23.49
C PRO A 157 3.98 -2.26 24.50
N SER A 158 2.94 -2.96 24.01
CA SER A 158 1.92 -3.56 24.87
C SER A 158 2.08 -5.07 25.03
N SER A 159 1.49 -5.65 26.07
CA SER A 159 1.30 -7.11 26.20
C SER A 159 0.11 -7.66 25.40
N LYS A 160 -0.77 -6.78 24.89
CA LYS A 160 -1.99 -7.16 24.17
C LYS A 160 -1.78 -7.38 22.67
N LYS A 161 -0.72 -6.79 22.11
CA LYS A 161 -0.44 -6.72 20.68
C LYS A 161 1.06 -6.81 20.47
N SER A 162 1.49 -7.73 19.59
CA SER A 162 2.92 -7.96 19.36
C SER A 162 3.60 -6.75 18.71
N ILE A 163 4.93 -6.64 18.86
CA ILE A 163 5.72 -5.56 18.23
C ILE A 163 5.52 -5.57 16.71
N PHE A 164 5.42 -6.73 16.07
CA PHE A 164 5.12 -6.86 14.64
C PHE A 164 3.77 -6.23 14.25
N GLN A 165 2.71 -6.45 15.04
CA GLN A 165 1.39 -5.88 14.80
C GLN A 165 1.38 -4.36 15.03
N HIS A 166 2.06 -3.86 16.06
CA HIS A 166 2.22 -2.41 16.26
C HIS A 166 3.03 -1.78 15.12
N ALA A 167 4.13 -2.42 14.72
CA ALA A 167 4.96 -1.96 13.62
C ALA A 167 4.18 -1.84 12.31
N ASP A 168 3.31 -2.80 11.99
CA ASP A 168 2.49 -2.76 10.77
C ASP A 168 1.36 -1.72 10.85
N ASP A 169 0.63 -1.65 11.97
CA ASP A 169 -0.44 -0.68 12.19
C ASP A 169 0.09 0.77 12.15
N LEU A 170 1.16 1.08 12.89
CA LEU A 170 1.79 2.40 12.89
C LEU A 170 2.32 2.79 11.49
N LYS A 171 2.93 1.86 10.75
CA LYS A 171 3.45 2.12 9.39
C LYS A 171 2.32 2.32 8.39
N ILE A 172 1.25 1.51 8.43
CA ILE A 172 0.19 1.57 7.41
C ILE A 172 -0.69 2.82 7.59
N LEU A 173 -0.96 3.23 8.85
CA LEU A 173 -1.75 4.43 9.13
C LEU A 173 -1.04 5.71 8.64
N VAL A 174 0.25 5.89 8.96
CA VAL A 174 1.00 7.05 8.44
C VAL A 174 1.23 6.94 6.92
N SER A 175 1.36 5.73 6.36
CA SER A 175 1.40 5.54 4.89
C SER A 175 0.09 5.97 4.21
N ALA A 176 -1.06 5.75 4.85
CA ALA A 176 -2.36 6.23 4.38
C ALA A 176 -2.47 7.76 4.48
N ALA A 177 -2.13 8.35 5.63
CA ALA A 177 -2.10 9.81 5.82
C ALA A 177 -1.28 10.54 4.73
N MET A 178 -0.13 9.98 4.34
CA MET A 178 0.68 10.48 3.21
C MET A 178 -0.02 10.33 1.85
N THR A 179 -0.66 9.18 1.62
CA THR A 179 -1.40 8.89 0.37
C THR A 179 -2.58 9.85 0.18
N ASN A 180 -3.20 10.29 1.26
CA ASN A 180 -4.31 11.24 1.23
C ASN A 180 -3.85 12.64 0.77
N GLN A 181 -2.63 13.08 1.15
CA GLN A 181 -2.09 14.38 0.70
C GLN A 181 -1.86 14.37 -0.82
N GLU A 182 -1.27 13.30 -1.33
CA GLU A 182 -1.08 13.09 -2.77
C GLU A 182 -2.43 13.02 -3.51
N SER A 183 -3.40 12.30 -2.96
CA SER A 183 -4.73 12.15 -3.57
C SER A 183 -5.53 13.44 -3.60
N CYS A 184 -5.35 14.34 -2.61
CA CYS A 184 -5.86 15.71 -2.66
C CYS A 184 -5.26 16.48 -3.86
N ILE A 185 -3.94 16.44 -4.05
CA ILE A 185 -3.25 17.17 -5.12
C ILE A 185 -3.52 16.57 -6.52
N ASP A 186 -3.65 15.24 -6.63
CA ASP A 186 -3.97 14.53 -7.87
C ASP A 186 -5.45 14.66 -8.29
N GLY A 187 -6.33 15.13 -7.39
CA GLY A 187 -7.71 15.50 -7.72
C GLY A 187 -7.83 16.70 -8.68
N PHE A 188 -6.81 17.55 -8.75
CA PHE A 188 -6.75 18.71 -9.65
C PHE A 188 -6.08 18.36 -10.98
N SER A 189 -6.57 18.95 -12.07
CA SER A 189 -5.92 18.87 -13.36
C SER A 189 -4.50 19.42 -13.32
N HIS A 190 -3.59 18.71 -13.99
CA HIS A 190 -2.22 19.15 -14.21
C HIS A 190 -2.13 20.19 -15.37
N ASP A 191 -3.20 20.33 -16.15
CA ASP A 191 -3.33 21.37 -17.17
C ASP A 191 -3.72 22.73 -16.57
N ASN A 192 -3.87 23.75 -17.42
CA ASN A 192 -4.22 25.10 -17.00
C ASN A 192 -5.58 25.24 -16.29
N ALA A 193 -6.47 24.24 -16.36
CA ALA A 193 -7.85 24.32 -15.88
C ALA A 193 -7.99 24.53 -14.36
N ASP A 194 -7.17 23.82 -13.55
CA ASP A 194 -7.27 23.84 -12.09
C ASP A 194 -5.98 24.39 -11.41
N LYS A 195 -5.05 24.91 -12.24
CA LYS A 195 -3.65 25.18 -11.89
C LYS A 195 -3.46 26.17 -10.76
N ASP A 196 -4.26 27.23 -10.71
CA ASP A 196 -4.15 28.29 -9.71
C ASP A 196 -4.70 27.88 -8.34
N VAL A 197 -5.72 27.02 -8.31
CA VAL A 197 -6.21 26.42 -7.05
C VAL A 197 -5.19 25.40 -6.54
N ARG A 198 -4.73 24.49 -7.41
CA ARG A 198 -3.68 23.51 -7.08
C ARG A 198 -2.44 24.20 -6.50
N LYS A 199 -1.95 25.28 -7.13
CA LYS A 199 -0.79 26.06 -6.67
C LYS A 199 -0.92 26.61 -5.25
N LYS A 200 -2.14 26.99 -4.81
CA LYS A 200 -2.39 27.49 -3.44
C LYS A 200 -2.31 26.38 -2.38
N LEU A 201 -2.56 25.13 -2.75
CA LEU A 201 -2.55 23.98 -1.86
C LEU A 201 -1.19 23.28 -1.78
N LEU A 202 -0.45 23.23 -2.88
CA LEU A 202 0.80 22.47 -3.02
C LEU A 202 1.76 22.66 -1.84
N ALA A 203 2.04 23.89 -1.41
CA ALA A 203 3.02 24.15 -0.35
C ALA A 203 2.59 23.58 1.02
N GLY A 204 1.29 23.65 1.35
CA GLY A 204 0.75 23.11 2.60
C GLY A 204 0.66 21.58 2.58
N GLN A 205 0.21 21.00 1.46
CA GLN A 205 0.11 19.55 1.28
C GLN A 205 1.50 18.89 1.28
N GLU A 206 2.47 19.47 0.57
CA GLU A 206 3.88 19.05 0.58
C GLU A 206 4.46 19.14 2.00
N HIS A 207 4.18 20.21 2.75
CA HIS A 207 4.67 20.36 4.12
C HIS A 207 4.16 19.23 5.03
N VAL A 208 2.86 18.94 5.01
CA VAL A 208 2.27 17.83 5.78
C VAL A 208 2.81 16.48 5.31
N TYR A 209 2.93 16.25 3.99
CA TYR A 209 3.50 15.01 3.45
C TYR A 209 4.92 14.75 3.99
N ARG A 210 5.78 15.78 4.01
CA ARG A 210 7.15 15.70 4.55
C ARG A 210 7.18 15.45 6.06
N MET A 211 6.24 16.02 6.81
CA MET A 211 6.11 15.77 8.25
C MET A 211 5.67 14.33 8.53
N CYS A 212 4.68 13.82 7.80
CA CYS A 212 4.27 12.41 7.85
C CYS A 212 5.43 11.47 7.45
N SER A 213 6.19 11.78 6.41
CA SER A 213 7.39 11.03 5.98
C SER A 213 8.43 10.94 7.10
N ASN A 214 8.72 12.06 7.77
CA ASN A 214 9.65 12.09 8.90
C ASN A 214 9.15 11.25 10.08
N ALA A 215 7.88 11.36 10.45
CA ALA A 215 7.27 10.54 11.49
C ALA A 215 7.32 9.04 11.14
N LEU A 216 6.96 8.66 9.91
CA LEU A 216 7.01 7.29 9.40
C LEU A 216 8.44 6.71 9.42
N ALA A 217 9.44 7.49 9.02
CA ALA A 217 10.84 7.06 9.06
C ALA A 217 11.33 6.81 10.49
N MET A 218 10.96 7.67 11.46
CA MET A 218 11.30 7.48 12.87
C MET A 218 10.57 6.27 13.50
N ILE A 219 9.27 6.11 13.22
CA ILE A 219 8.46 4.93 13.59
C ILE A 219 9.10 3.66 13.04
N LYS A 220 9.48 3.67 11.78
CA LYS A 220 10.09 2.52 11.11
C LYS A 220 11.44 2.17 11.73
N ASN A 221 12.30 3.16 11.99
CA ASN A 221 13.60 2.93 12.62
C ASN A 221 13.47 2.31 14.02
N MET A 222 12.57 2.83 14.85
CA MET A 222 12.26 2.29 16.19
C MET A 222 11.76 0.85 16.10
N THR A 223 10.66 0.64 15.37
CA THR A 223 9.98 -0.66 15.31
C THR A 223 10.80 -1.75 14.60
N ASP A 224 11.56 -1.43 13.54
CA ASP A 224 12.47 -2.39 12.91
C ASP A 224 13.59 -2.82 13.87
N THR A 225 14.10 -1.89 14.70
CA THR A 225 15.10 -2.18 15.73
C THR A 225 14.55 -3.12 16.80
N ASP A 226 13.34 -2.85 17.30
CA ASP A 226 12.71 -3.66 18.34
C ASP A 226 12.32 -5.05 17.82
N MET A 227 11.78 -5.15 16.60
CA MET A 227 11.53 -6.43 15.92
C MET A 227 12.81 -7.27 15.76
N ALA A 228 13.93 -6.64 15.39
CA ALA A 228 15.22 -7.34 15.29
C ALA A 228 15.72 -7.85 16.65
N GLN A 229 15.52 -7.07 17.73
CA GLN A 229 15.83 -7.52 19.09
C GLN A 229 14.95 -8.68 19.55
N GLU A 230 13.64 -8.67 19.26
CA GLU A 230 12.75 -9.79 19.57
C GLU A 230 13.17 -11.06 18.83
N GLN A 231 13.43 -10.97 17.52
CA GLN A 231 13.92 -12.12 16.74
C GLN A 231 15.24 -12.67 17.27
N TYR A 232 16.14 -11.80 17.75
CA TYR A 232 17.40 -12.21 18.37
C TYR A 232 17.18 -12.92 19.72
N LYS A 233 16.28 -12.39 20.57
CA LYS A 233 15.88 -13.03 21.84
C LYS A 233 15.20 -14.38 21.62
N ALA A 234 14.32 -14.48 20.61
CA ALA A 234 13.64 -15.72 20.24
C ALA A 234 14.62 -16.80 19.75
N LYS A 235 15.57 -16.45 18.86
CA LYS A 235 16.61 -17.37 18.38
C LYS A 235 17.53 -17.91 19.49
N ARG A 236 17.66 -17.22 20.62
CA ARG A 236 18.39 -17.68 21.81
C ARG A 236 17.57 -18.60 22.73
N ARG A 237 16.27 -18.81 22.46
CA ARG A 237 15.34 -19.57 23.32
C ARG A 237 14.87 -20.90 22.71
N VAL A 238 15.41 -21.33 21.58
CA VAL A 238 14.96 -22.56 20.90
C VAL A 238 15.80 -23.77 21.34
N GLU A 239 15.44 -24.31 22.50
CA GLU A 239 15.32 -25.77 22.71
C GLU A 239 13.88 -26.02 23.22
N GLU A 240 13.25 -27.09 22.72
CA GLU A 240 11.89 -27.56 23.05
C GLU A 240 10.70 -26.57 22.91
N SER A 241 9.94 -26.69 21.82
CA SER A 241 8.53 -27.13 21.87
C SER A 241 7.93 -27.26 20.47
N SER A 242 7.01 -28.21 20.31
CA SER A 242 6.32 -28.53 19.05
C SER A 242 5.26 -27.50 18.66
N GLU A 243 4.96 -27.43 17.36
CA GLU A 243 3.96 -26.54 16.78
C GLU A 243 2.55 -26.75 17.38
N GLU A 244 2.13 -25.84 18.26
CA GLU A 244 0.75 -25.77 18.73
C GLU A 244 0.00 -24.64 18.01
N PHE A 245 -1.21 -24.94 17.52
CA PHE A 245 -2.04 -23.98 16.80
C PHE A 245 -2.43 -22.82 17.73
N PRO A 246 -2.38 -21.56 17.27
CA PRO A 246 -2.47 -20.41 18.15
C PRO A 246 -3.87 -20.23 18.76
N ALA A 247 -3.89 -19.95 20.07
CA ALA A 247 -5.08 -19.99 20.93
C ALA A 247 -6.15 -18.88 20.71
N TRP A 248 -6.05 -18.08 19.63
CA TRP A 248 -6.97 -16.96 19.38
C TRP A 248 -8.26 -17.35 18.62
N LEU A 249 -8.38 -18.58 18.13
CA LEU A 249 -9.60 -19.04 17.45
C LEU A 249 -10.67 -19.47 18.48
N SER A 250 -11.72 -18.66 18.65
CA SER A 250 -12.82 -19.02 19.55
C SER A 250 -13.66 -20.18 19.01
N TRP A 251 -14.37 -20.88 19.89
CA TRP A 251 -15.34 -21.90 19.49
C TRP A 251 -16.51 -21.34 18.66
N GLY A 252 -16.81 -20.04 18.76
CA GLY A 252 -17.82 -19.38 17.94
C GLY A 252 -17.40 -19.26 16.47
N ASP A 253 -16.13 -18.91 16.23
CA ASP A 253 -15.59 -18.69 14.88
C ASP A 253 -15.50 -20.01 14.08
N ARG A 254 -15.23 -21.13 14.77
CA ARG A 254 -15.27 -22.48 14.17
C ARG A 254 -16.66 -22.84 13.63
N LYS A 255 -17.73 -22.30 14.21
CA LYS A 255 -19.12 -22.59 13.79
C LYS A 255 -19.55 -21.77 12.57
N LEU A 256 -18.92 -20.61 12.33
CA LEU A 256 -19.12 -19.79 11.13
C LEU A 256 -18.49 -20.41 9.86
N LEU A 257 -17.47 -21.26 10.02
CA LEU A 257 -16.84 -22.01 8.92
C LEU A 257 -17.62 -23.26 8.47
N GLN A 258 -18.75 -23.58 9.10
CA GLN A 258 -19.63 -24.70 8.72
C GLN A 258 -21.11 -24.29 8.52
N ALA A 259 -21.45 -23.00 8.67
CA ALA A 259 -22.82 -22.52 8.48
C ALA A 259 -23.14 -22.38 6.98
N SER A 260 -24.10 -23.17 6.49
CA SER A 260 -24.54 -23.17 5.08
C SER A 260 -25.32 -21.91 4.67
N MET A 261 -25.68 -21.03 5.61
CA MET A 261 -26.23 -19.69 5.35
C MET A 261 -25.74 -18.68 6.39
N LEU A 262 -25.20 -17.55 5.93
CA LEU A 262 -25.10 -16.33 6.74
C LEU A 262 -26.51 -15.74 6.88
N VAL A 263 -26.97 -15.52 8.11
CA VAL A 263 -28.23 -14.78 8.35
C VAL A 263 -27.96 -13.30 8.09
N PRO A 264 -28.65 -12.66 7.12
CA PRO A 264 -28.43 -11.25 6.85
C PRO A 264 -29.20 -10.38 7.85
N ASP A 265 -28.61 -9.26 8.29
CA ASP A 265 -29.29 -8.25 9.09
C ASP A 265 -30.38 -7.54 8.26
N VAL A 266 -30.08 -7.24 6.99
CA VAL A 266 -31.02 -6.64 6.03
C VAL A 266 -30.85 -7.23 4.64
N THR A 267 -31.92 -7.19 3.85
CA THR A 267 -31.93 -7.64 2.44
C THR A 267 -32.35 -6.49 1.53
N VAL A 268 -31.55 -6.22 0.51
CA VAL A 268 -31.84 -5.31 -0.60
C VAL A 268 -32.43 -6.12 -1.75
N ALA A 269 -33.51 -5.64 -2.35
CA ALA A 269 -34.12 -6.28 -3.51
C ALA A 269 -34.79 -5.26 -4.43
N ALA A 270 -34.34 -5.18 -5.69
CA ALA A 270 -34.91 -4.29 -6.69
C ALA A 270 -36.38 -4.61 -7.07
N ASP A 271 -36.86 -5.80 -6.71
CA ASP A 271 -38.25 -6.26 -6.91
C ASP A 271 -39.20 -5.85 -5.75
N GLY A 272 -38.70 -5.17 -4.71
CA GLY A 272 -39.47 -4.79 -3.52
C GLY A 272 -39.71 -5.90 -2.50
N SER A 273 -39.18 -7.11 -2.70
CA SER A 273 -39.30 -8.24 -1.74
C SER A 273 -38.29 -8.19 -0.58
N GLY A 274 -37.51 -7.11 -0.47
CA GLY A 274 -36.52 -6.88 0.57
C GLY A 274 -36.95 -5.81 1.56
N HIS A 275 -36.04 -5.45 2.46
CA HIS A 275 -36.18 -4.33 3.39
C HIS A 275 -35.95 -2.98 2.69
N TYR A 276 -35.10 -2.97 1.66
CA TYR A 276 -34.74 -1.79 0.87
C TYR A 276 -34.71 -2.12 -0.62
N THR A 277 -34.89 -1.11 -1.46
CA THR A 277 -34.82 -1.27 -2.93
C THR A 277 -33.44 -0.94 -3.49
N THR A 278 -32.67 -0.10 -2.79
CA THR A 278 -31.30 0.29 -3.13
C THR A 278 -30.28 -0.18 -2.10
N VAL A 279 -29.03 -0.30 -2.51
CA VAL A 279 -27.90 -0.66 -1.64
C VAL A 279 -27.54 0.53 -0.73
N SER A 280 -27.64 1.75 -1.25
CA SER A 280 -27.37 2.98 -0.51
C SER A 280 -28.29 3.18 0.70
N GLU A 281 -29.58 2.85 0.60
CA GLU A 281 -30.51 2.85 1.74
C GLU A 281 -30.08 1.87 2.84
N ALA A 282 -29.69 0.65 2.49
CA ALA A 282 -29.24 -0.35 3.46
C ALA A 282 -27.93 0.04 4.16
N VAL A 283 -26.98 0.68 3.45
CA VAL A 283 -25.77 1.24 4.05
C VAL A 283 -26.09 2.44 4.96
N ALA A 284 -27.03 3.29 4.56
CA ALA A 284 -27.49 4.42 5.36
C ALA A 284 -28.17 3.96 6.67
N ALA A 285 -28.94 2.87 6.64
CA ALA A 285 -29.60 2.29 7.80
C ALA A 285 -28.66 1.52 8.77
N ALA A 286 -27.52 1.03 8.30
CA ALA A 286 -26.58 0.29 9.13
C ALA A 286 -26.06 1.13 10.34
N PRO A 287 -25.81 0.53 11.52
CA PRO A 287 -25.28 1.26 12.67
C PRO A 287 -23.89 1.85 12.40
N GLU A 288 -23.63 3.06 12.93
CA GLU A 288 -22.28 3.64 12.91
C GLU A 288 -21.36 2.99 13.97
N LYS A 289 -20.07 2.89 13.65
CA LYS A 289 -18.99 2.36 14.50
C LYS A 289 -19.29 1.00 15.14
N SER A 290 -20.04 0.15 14.44
CA SER A 290 -20.39 -1.20 14.92
C SER A 290 -19.15 -2.07 15.10
N HIS A 291 -19.03 -2.66 16.30
CA HIS A 291 -18.08 -3.74 16.60
C HIS A 291 -18.54 -5.11 16.06
N LYS A 292 -19.82 -5.25 15.69
CA LYS A 292 -20.37 -6.46 15.07
C LYS A 292 -20.43 -6.30 13.56
N ARG A 293 -20.25 -7.41 12.83
CA ARG A 293 -20.46 -7.45 11.38
C ARG A 293 -21.93 -7.25 11.05
N TYR A 294 -22.22 -6.33 10.13
CA TYR A 294 -23.57 -6.03 9.65
C TYR A 294 -23.69 -6.49 8.19
N ILE A 295 -24.54 -7.48 7.95
CA ILE A 295 -24.63 -8.24 6.71
C ILE A 295 -25.79 -7.73 5.86
N ILE A 296 -25.44 -7.07 4.75
CA ILE A 296 -26.37 -6.62 3.72
C ILE A 296 -26.41 -7.69 2.62
N ARG A 297 -27.47 -8.49 2.58
CA ARG A 297 -27.75 -9.35 1.42
C ARG A 297 -28.31 -8.50 0.29
N ILE A 298 -27.82 -8.70 -0.93
CA ILE A 298 -28.26 -7.97 -2.12
C ILE A 298 -28.75 -9.01 -3.12
N LYS A 299 -30.08 -9.08 -3.33
CA LYS A 299 -30.67 -10.06 -4.25
C LYS A 299 -30.23 -9.81 -5.70
N ALA A 300 -30.34 -10.84 -6.53
CA ALA A 300 -30.08 -10.75 -7.96
C ALA A 300 -30.79 -9.53 -8.60
N GLY A 301 -30.05 -8.77 -9.41
CA GLY A 301 -30.50 -7.49 -9.98
C GLY A 301 -29.35 -6.60 -10.46
N VAL A 302 -29.70 -5.54 -11.20
CA VAL A 302 -28.76 -4.52 -11.69
C VAL A 302 -29.09 -3.18 -11.03
N TYR A 303 -28.35 -2.87 -9.97
CA TYR A 303 -28.50 -1.69 -9.13
C TYR A 303 -27.73 -0.52 -9.74
N ARG A 304 -28.44 0.46 -10.27
CA ARG A 304 -27.86 1.62 -11.00
C ARG A 304 -27.68 2.81 -10.07
N GLU A 305 -26.69 2.70 -9.18
CA GLU A 305 -26.41 3.66 -8.13
C GLU A 305 -24.89 3.82 -7.89
N ASN A 306 -24.49 4.96 -7.33
CA ASN A 306 -23.14 5.19 -6.82
C ASN A 306 -23.16 5.03 -5.29
N VAL A 307 -22.64 3.92 -4.77
CA VAL A 307 -22.69 3.60 -3.33
C VAL A 307 -21.45 4.13 -2.61
N ASN A 308 -21.64 4.73 -1.43
CA ASN A 308 -20.55 5.10 -0.53
C ASN A 308 -20.71 4.41 0.83
N VAL A 309 -19.67 3.73 1.30
CA VAL A 309 -19.57 3.16 2.65
C VAL A 309 -18.56 3.99 3.45
N PRO A 310 -18.98 5.12 4.06
CA PRO A 310 -18.07 6.09 4.68
C PRO A 310 -17.38 5.53 5.93
N LYS A 311 -16.30 6.19 6.39
CA LYS A 311 -15.45 5.75 7.52
C LYS A 311 -16.22 5.33 8.79
N LYS A 312 -17.36 5.97 9.07
CA LYS A 312 -18.22 5.65 10.21
C LYS A 312 -18.99 4.32 10.10
N LYS A 313 -19.14 3.74 8.91
CA LYS A 313 -19.89 2.49 8.67
C LYS A 313 -18.93 1.30 8.69
N THR A 314 -18.43 0.96 9.88
CA THR A 314 -17.47 -0.14 10.10
C THR A 314 -18.13 -1.51 10.01
N ASN A 315 -17.35 -2.53 9.67
CA ASN A 315 -17.74 -3.95 9.65
C ASN A 315 -18.95 -4.30 8.76
N ILE A 316 -19.25 -3.49 7.73
CA ILE A 316 -20.26 -3.81 6.72
C ILE A 316 -19.80 -5.00 5.88
N MET A 317 -20.70 -5.94 5.61
CA MET A 317 -20.50 -7.06 4.68
C MET A 317 -21.58 -7.08 3.61
N MET A 318 -21.21 -6.93 2.34
CA MET A 318 -22.11 -7.09 1.19
C MET A 318 -22.07 -8.52 0.67
N VAL A 319 -23.24 -9.15 0.50
CA VAL A 319 -23.38 -10.54 0.00
C VAL A 319 -24.39 -10.56 -1.15
N GLY A 320 -23.91 -10.76 -2.38
CA GLY A 320 -24.78 -10.93 -3.54
C GLY A 320 -25.33 -12.36 -3.71
N ASP A 321 -26.44 -12.52 -4.43
CA ASP A 321 -26.97 -13.82 -4.90
C ASP A 321 -26.15 -14.43 -6.06
N GLY A 322 -24.84 -14.15 -6.12
CA GLY A 322 -23.91 -14.63 -7.12
C GLY A 322 -23.35 -13.52 -8.01
N ARG A 323 -22.04 -13.58 -8.25
CA ARG A 323 -21.25 -12.53 -8.92
C ARG A 323 -21.75 -12.11 -10.30
N ILE A 324 -22.41 -13.01 -11.04
CA ILE A 324 -23.00 -12.73 -12.36
C ILE A 324 -24.43 -12.17 -12.29
N ASN A 325 -25.11 -12.38 -11.17
CA ASN A 325 -26.53 -12.07 -10.98
C ASN A 325 -26.76 -10.75 -10.22
N THR A 326 -25.83 -10.38 -9.33
CA THR A 326 -25.91 -9.16 -8.53
C THR A 326 -24.86 -8.16 -9.01
N ILE A 327 -25.30 -7.04 -9.57
CA ILE A 327 -24.44 -6.04 -10.21
C ILE A 327 -24.76 -4.66 -9.64
N ILE A 328 -23.79 -3.99 -9.03
CA ILE A 328 -23.86 -2.54 -8.73
C ILE A 328 -23.08 -1.81 -9.82
N THR A 329 -23.73 -0.84 -10.48
CA THR A 329 -23.13 -0.15 -11.62
C THR A 329 -23.34 1.36 -11.67
N GLY A 330 -22.26 2.07 -11.95
CA GLY A 330 -22.22 3.50 -12.24
C GLY A 330 -21.61 3.81 -13.61
N ARG A 331 -21.48 5.11 -13.90
CA ARG A 331 -20.90 5.63 -15.16
C ARG A 331 -20.17 6.97 -15.02
N ARG A 332 -19.76 7.35 -13.81
CA ARG A 332 -19.02 8.61 -13.58
C ARG A 332 -17.61 8.48 -14.16
N SER A 333 -17.09 9.57 -14.70
CA SER A 333 -15.80 9.61 -15.38
C SER A 333 -15.14 11.00 -15.28
N VAL A 334 -13.83 11.08 -15.51
CA VAL A 334 -13.11 12.36 -15.53
C VAL A 334 -13.52 13.24 -16.71
N VAL A 335 -13.76 12.65 -17.89
CA VAL A 335 -14.26 13.38 -19.07
C VAL A 335 -15.63 14.02 -18.82
N ASP A 336 -16.50 13.37 -18.03
CA ASP A 336 -17.82 13.90 -17.66
C ASP A 336 -17.78 14.82 -16.41
N GLY A 337 -16.58 15.27 -16.00
CA GLY A 337 -16.39 16.29 -14.96
C GLY A 337 -16.30 15.77 -13.52
N SER A 338 -16.10 14.46 -13.32
CA SER A 338 -15.71 13.90 -12.02
C SER A 338 -14.21 14.08 -11.76
N THR A 339 -13.78 13.98 -10.50
CA THR A 339 -12.42 13.55 -10.17
C THR A 339 -12.31 12.03 -10.34
N THR A 340 -11.10 11.48 -10.49
CA THR A 340 -10.88 10.02 -10.46
C THR A 340 -11.42 9.43 -9.14
N PHE A 341 -11.14 10.09 -8.02
CA PHE A 341 -11.55 9.68 -6.68
C PHE A 341 -13.07 9.54 -6.50
N ARG A 342 -13.89 10.50 -7.02
CA ARG A 342 -15.37 10.42 -7.00
C ARG A 342 -16.00 9.71 -8.20
N SER A 343 -15.20 9.22 -9.15
CA SER A 343 -15.72 8.44 -10.30
C SER A 343 -16.19 7.04 -9.92
N ALA A 344 -15.79 6.57 -8.72
CA ALA A 344 -16.09 5.24 -8.18
C ALA A 344 -17.60 4.91 -8.22
N SER A 345 -17.93 3.74 -8.76
CA SER A 345 -19.30 3.21 -8.72
C SER A 345 -19.63 2.68 -7.32
N VAL A 346 -18.66 2.09 -6.63
CA VAL A 346 -18.70 1.86 -5.18
C VAL A 346 -17.42 2.38 -4.53
N ALA A 347 -17.55 3.14 -3.43
CA ALA A 347 -16.45 3.54 -2.57
C ALA A 347 -16.62 2.91 -1.18
N ALA A 348 -15.56 2.25 -0.67
CA ALA A 348 -15.56 1.61 0.65
C ALA A 348 -14.40 2.13 1.50
N VAL A 349 -14.73 2.82 2.60
CA VAL A 349 -13.77 3.46 3.54
C VAL A 349 -13.95 2.92 4.97
N GLY A 350 -15.17 2.60 5.39
CA GLY A 350 -15.44 2.02 6.71
C GLY A 350 -14.61 0.76 6.99
N GLU A 351 -13.86 0.74 8.10
CA GLU A 351 -12.90 -0.32 8.47
C GLU A 351 -13.56 -1.71 8.53
N GLY A 352 -12.85 -2.75 8.08
CA GLY A 352 -13.32 -4.13 8.11
C GLY A 352 -14.42 -4.45 7.07
N PHE A 353 -14.46 -3.71 5.96
CA PHE A 353 -15.43 -3.91 4.88
C PHE A 353 -15.20 -5.24 4.16
N LEU A 354 -16.27 -6.03 4.02
CA LEU A 354 -16.26 -7.28 3.25
C LEU A 354 -17.24 -7.22 2.08
N ALA A 355 -16.87 -7.84 0.97
CA ALA A 355 -17.81 -8.13 -0.12
C ALA A 355 -17.62 -9.53 -0.67
N ARG A 356 -18.71 -10.20 -1.00
CA ARG A 356 -18.68 -11.46 -1.74
C ARG A 356 -19.81 -11.62 -2.74
N ASP A 357 -19.55 -12.44 -3.75
CA ASP A 357 -20.55 -12.92 -4.72
C ASP A 357 -21.29 -11.79 -5.46
N ILE A 358 -20.58 -10.71 -5.84
CA ILE A 358 -21.14 -9.49 -6.44
C ILE A 358 -20.24 -8.90 -7.54
N THR A 359 -20.83 -8.17 -8.50
CA THR A 359 -20.10 -7.34 -9.47
C THR A 359 -20.15 -5.86 -9.07
N PHE A 360 -18.99 -5.21 -9.12
CA PHE A 360 -18.85 -3.74 -9.15
C PHE A 360 -18.43 -3.32 -10.56
N GLN A 361 -19.18 -2.41 -11.19
CA GLN A 361 -18.95 -2.05 -12.60
C GLN A 361 -19.07 -0.56 -12.91
N ASN A 362 -18.10 0.01 -13.61
CA ASN A 362 -18.24 1.32 -14.26
C ASN A 362 -18.40 1.15 -15.79
N THR A 363 -19.44 1.76 -16.34
CA THR A 363 -19.87 1.61 -17.74
C THR A 363 -19.52 2.81 -18.64
N ALA A 364 -18.73 3.78 -18.17
CA ALA A 364 -18.39 4.99 -18.93
C ALA A 364 -17.68 4.70 -20.28
N GLY A 365 -16.82 3.69 -20.34
CA GLY A 365 -16.12 3.25 -21.55
C GLY A 365 -14.70 3.82 -21.72
N PRO A 366 -13.93 3.34 -22.73
CA PRO A 366 -12.50 3.67 -22.89
C PRO A 366 -12.24 5.10 -23.39
N SER A 367 -13.27 5.80 -23.88
CA SER A 367 -13.21 7.19 -24.38
C SER A 367 -13.62 8.21 -23.31
N LYS A 368 -13.68 7.78 -22.05
CA LYS A 368 -14.05 8.61 -20.89
C LYS A 368 -12.92 8.75 -19.87
N ASP A 369 -11.73 8.28 -20.25
CA ASP A 369 -10.52 8.21 -19.43
C ASP A 369 -10.81 7.54 -18.07
N GLN A 370 -10.36 8.10 -16.96
CA GLN A 370 -10.49 7.48 -15.64
C GLN A 370 -11.97 7.33 -15.22
N ALA A 371 -12.37 6.08 -14.93
CA ALA A 371 -13.75 5.73 -14.57
C ALA A 371 -13.78 4.52 -13.63
N VAL A 372 -13.62 4.78 -12.33
CA VAL A 372 -13.43 3.74 -11.31
C VAL A 372 -14.70 2.90 -11.08
N ALA A 373 -14.56 1.57 -11.03
CA ALA A 373 -15.64 0.67 -10.61
C ALA A 373 -15.70 0.55 -9.09
N LEU A 374 -14.56 0.27 -8.45
CA LEU A 374 -14.43 0.14 -7.00
C LEU A 374 -13.24 0.95 -6.48
N ARG A 375 -13.48 1.82 -5.49
CA ARG A 375 -12.44 2.48 -4.68
C ARG A 375 -12.46 1.90 -3.27
N VAL A 376 -11.30 1.53 -2.75
CA VAL A 376 -11.15 0.97 -1.39
C VAL A 376 -10.09 1.75 -0.63
N GLY A 377 -10.51 2.37 0.46
CA GLY A 377 -9.67 2.97 1.52
C GLY A 377 -10.08 2.42 2.89
N SER A 378 -10.49 1.14 2.94
CA SER A 378 -10.90 0.44 4.15
C SER A 378 -9.80 -0.50 4.60
N ASP A 379 -9.27 -0.29 5.82
CA ASP A 379 -8.29 -1.20 6.41
C ASP A 379 -8.93 -2.55 6.75
N LYS A 380 -8.13 -3.63 6.61
CA LYS A 380 -8.55 -5.02 6.83
C LYS A 380 -9.80 -5.38 6.00
N SER A 381 -9.87 -4.87 4.77
CA SER A 381 -10.96 -5.17 3.84
C SER A 381 -10.66 -6.40 2.97
N ALA A 382 -11.69 -7.20 2.68
CA ALA A 382 -11.53 -8.38 1.84
C ALA A 382 -12.69 -8.65 0.87
N PHE A 383 -12.34 -9.22 -0.29
CA PHE A 383 -13.24 -9.40 -1.44
C PHE A 383 -13.14 -10.84 -1.95
N TYR A 384 -14.25 -11.59 -1.89
CA TYR A 384 -14.29 -13.00 -2.27
C TYR A 384 -15.27 -13.28 -3.41
N ARG A 385 -14.79 -13.87 -4.51
CA ARG A 385 -15.62 -14.15 -5.72
C ARG A 385 -16.29 -12.90 -6.30
N CYS A 386 -15.64 -11.74 -6.21
CA CYS A 386 -16.16 -10.49 -6.79
C CYS A 386 -15.74 -10.34 -8.26
N ASN A 387 -16.54 -9.61 -9.05
CA ASN A 387 -16.07 -9.04 -10.32
C ASN A 387 -15.85 -7.53 -10.13
N ILE A 388 -14.74 -7.00 -10.66
CA ILE A 388 -14.49 -5.56 -10.75
C ILE A 388 -14.17 -5.22 -12.20
N ILE A 389 -15.07 -4.49 -12.87
CA ILE A 389 -15.07 -4.35 -14.34
C ILE A 389 -15.23 -2.88 -14.75
N ALA A 390 -14.26 -2.35 -15.49
CA ALA A 390 -14.41 -1.10 -16.24
C ALA A 390 -13.49 -1.09 -17.48
N TYR A 391 -12.78 0.02 -17.68
CA TYR A 391 -11.71 0.21 -18.66
C TYR A 391 -10.50 0.78 -17.95
N GLN A 392 -10.25 2.09 -18.06
CA GLN A 392 -9.17 2.77 -17.36
C GLN A 392 -9.51 2.95 -15.87
N ASP A 393 -8.52 2.81 -14.99
CA ASP A 393 -8.62 3.02 -13.55
C ASP A 393 -9.69 2.14 -12.88
N THR A 394 -9.85 0.89 -13.32
CA THR A 394 -10.96 0.01 -12.90
C THR A 394 -11.06 -0.19 -11.38
N LEU A 395 -9.94 -0.52 -10.72
CA LEU A 395 -9.87 -0.80 -9.28
C LEU A 395 -8.85 0.14 -8.62
N TYR A 396 -9.35 1.03 -7.78
CA TYR A 396 -8.54 1.96 -7.00
C TYR A 396 -8.29 1.37 -5.59
N VAL A 397 -7.16 0.67 -5.44
CA VAL A 397 -6.64 0.21 -4.14
C VAL A 397 -5.94 1.38 -3.44
N HIS A 398 -6.73 2.36 -3.00
CA HIS A 398 -6.29 3.68 -2.54
C HIS A 398 -5.24 3.60 -1.43
N SER A 399 -5.61 3.09 -0.25
CA SER A 399 -4.81 3.09 0.97
C SER A 399 -5.09 1.84 1.83
N LEU A 400 -4.30 1.65 2.90
CA LEU A 400 -4.51 0.65 3.96
C LEU A 400 -4.40 -0.83 3.47
N ARG A 401 -4.72 -1.82 4.32
CA ARG A 401 -4.55 -3.26 3.99
C ARG A 401 -5.79 -3.86 3.31
N GLN A 402 -5.57 -4.57 2.20
CA GLN A 402 -6.65 -5.09 1.35
C GLN A 402 -6.32 -6.51 0.83
N PHE A 403 -7.33 -7.38 0.77
CA PHE A 403 -7.20 -8.74 0.25
C PHE A 403 -8.27 -9.11 -0.78
N TYR A 404 -7.87 -9.61 -1.94
CA TYR A 404 -8.76 -10.00 -3.03
C TYR A 404 -8.54 -11.47 -3.37
N VAL A 405 -9.58 -12.30 -3.31
CA VAL A 405 -9.48 -13.74 -3.54
C VAL A 405 -10.61 -14.27 -4.45
N ASP A 406 -10.26 -15.23 -5.32
CA ASP A 406 -11.14 -15.87 -6.31
C ASP A 406 -11.92 -14.88 -7.21
N SER A 407 -11.40 -13.66 -7.33
CA SER A 407 -12.08 -12.52 -7.95
C SER A 407 -11.59 -12.30 -9.38
N LEU A 408 -12.40 -11.60 -10.19
CA LEU A 408 -12.09 -11.26 -11.58
C LEU A 408 -11.94 -9.74 -11.68
N ILE A 409 -10.80 -9.28 -12.21
CA ILE A 409 -10.54 -7.86 -12.47
C ILE A 409 -10.33 -7.67 -13.96
N VAL A 410 -11.06 -6.73 -14.57
CA VAL A 410 -11.04 -6.48 -16.03
C VAL A 410 -10.95 -4.99 -16.35
N GLY A 411 -9.89 -4.58 -17.05
CA GLY A 411 -9.70 -3.19 -17.48
C GLY A 411 -8.61 -3.03 -18.55
N THR A 412 -8.16 -1.79 -18.76
CA THR A 412 -7.24 -1.40 -19.85
C THR A 412 -5.99 -0.69 -19.34
N VAL A 413 -6.09 0.62 -19.12
CA VAL A 413 -5.01 1.49 -18.63
C VAL A 413 -5.08 1.51 -17.11
N ASP A 414 -3.95 1.29 -16.45
CA ASP A 414 -3.73 1.44 -15.00
C ASP A 414 -4.84 0.78 -14.14
N PHE A 415 -5.32 -0.39 -14.56
CA PHE A 415 -6.63 -0.86 -14.09
C PHE A 415 -6.64 -1.46 -12.68
N ILE A 416 -5.45 -1.64 -12.07
CA ILE A 416 -5.25 -1.82 -10.63
C ILE A 416 -4.22 -0.78 -10.18
N PHE A 417 -4.64 0.26 -9.47
CA PHE A 417 -3.79 1.40 -9.12
C PHE A 417 -4.06 1.90 -7.70
N GLY A 418 -3.11 2.68 -7.15
CA GLY A 418 -3.18 3.20 -5.78
C GLY A 418 -1.97 2.85 -4.93
N ASN A 419 -2.06 3.15 -3.63
CA ASN A 419 -0.99 2.99 -2.64
C ASN A 419 -1.41 2.17 -1.40
N ALA A 420 -2.39 1.28 -1.53
CA ALA A 420 -2.67 0.27 -0.50
C ALA A 420 -1.53 -0.74 -0.33
N ALA A 421 -1.55 -1.47 0.79
CA ALA A 421 -0.92 -2.78 0.91
C ALA A 421 -1.94 -3.84 0.45
N ALA A 422 -1.97 -4.11 -0.86
CA ALA A 422 -3.00 -4.92 -1.50
C ALA A 422 -2.46 -6.26 -2.03
N ILE A 423 -3.11 -7.36 -1.66
CA ILE A 423 -2.78 -8.70 -2.18
C ILE A 423 -3.96 -9.28 -2.97
N PHE A 424 -3.66 -9.72 -4.18
CA PHE A 424 -4.55 -10.50 -5.04
C PHE A 424 -4.08 -11.95 -5.03
N GLN A 425 -4.96 -12.87 -4.63
CA GLN A 425 -4.65 -14.29 -4.52
C GLN A 425 -5.66 -15.14 -5.30
N ASN A 426 -5.19 -16.04 -6.16
CA ASN A 426 -6.05 -16.90 -6.98
C ASN A 426 -7.08 -16.14 -7.85
N CYS A 427 -6.81 -14.90 -8.23
CA CYS A 427 -7.68 -14.06 -9.06
C CYS A 427 -7.43 -14.27 -10.57
N ASP A 428 -8.47 -14.00 -11.36
CA ASP A 428 -8.37 -13.81 -12.81
C ASP A 428 -8.20 -12.32 -13.12
N ILE A 429 -7.15 -11.97 -13.87
CA ILE A 429 -6.77 -10.60 -14.15
C ILE A 429 -6.67 -10.45 -15.67
N HIS A 430 -7.70 -9.89 -16.29
CA HIS A 430 -7.84 -9.86 -17.75
C HIS A 430 -7.76 -8.43 -18.29
N ALA A 431 -6.72 -8.17 -19.09
CA ALA A 431 -6.70 -6.98 -19.93
C ALA A 431 -7.78 -7.09 -21.03
N ARG A 432 -8.46 -5.98 -21.31
CA ARG A 432 -9.45 -5.89 -22.39
C ARG A 432 -9.01 -4.98 -23.54
N ARG A 433 -9.80 -4.93 -24.61
CA ARG A 433 -9.49 -4.09 -25.77
C ARG A 433 -9.66 -2.59 -25.42
N PRO A 434 -8.60 -1.77 -25.54
CA PRO A 434 -8.68 -0.33 -25.32
C PRO A 434 -9.00 0.43 -26.61
N ASN A 435 -8.97 1.76 -26.58
CA ASN A 435 -9.04 2.58 -27.78
C ASN A 435 -7.77 2.45 -28.65
N ARG A 436 -7.89 2.75 -29.94
CA ARG A 436 -6.77 2.72 -30.90
C ARG A 436 -5.62 3.60 -30.40
N GLY A 437 -4.41 3.04 -30.33
CA GLY A 437 -3.20 3.75 -29.90
C GLY A 437 -2.93 3.70 -28.39
N GLN A 438 -3.89 3.29 -27.56
CA GLN A 438 -3.66 3.04 -26.13
C GLN A 438 -2.87 1.74 -25.91
N LYS A 439 -2.13 1.68 -24.80
CA LYS A 439 -1.44 0.50 -24.28
C LYS A 439 -2.07 0.12 -22.94
N ASN A 440 -2.27 -1.16 -22.69
CA ASN A 440 -2.82 -1.63 -21.43
C ASN A 440 -1.72 -1.76 -20.35
N MET A 441 -2.07 -1.45 -19.11
CA MET A 441 -1.21 -1.59 -17.94
C MET A 441 -2.00 -2.30 -16.84
N VAL A 442 -1.54 -3.46 -16.38
CA VAL A 442 -2.22 -4.20 -15.31
C VAL A 442 -2.12 -3.45 -13.98
N THR A 443 -0.94 -2.87 -13.66
CA THR A 443 -0.75 -2.10 -12.43
C THR A 443 -0.18 -0.70 -12.65
N ALA A 444 -0.60 0.25 -11.81
CA ALA A 444 0.05 1.54 -11.64
C ALA A 444 0.17 1.87 -10.15
N GLN A 445 1.21 1.32 -9.51
CA GLN A 445 1.37 1.41 -8.07
C GLN A 445 2.00 2.76 -7.68
N GLY A 446 1.38 3.44 -6.71
CA GLY A 446 1.64 4.83 -6.33
C GLY A 446 2.39 5.03 -5.01
N ARG A 447 3.37 4.19 -4.68
CA ARG A 447 4.24 4.42 -3.50
C ARG A 447 5.29 5.49 -3.79
N ASP A 448 5.34 6.52 -2.97
CA ASP A 448 6.21 7.69 -3.17
C ASP A 448 7.21 7.94 -2.03
N ASP A 449 7.16 7.14 -0.95
CA ASP A 449 8.21 7.12 0.08
C ASP A 449 8.71 5.67 0.30
N PRO A 450 10.04 5.43 0.36
CA PRO A 450 10.62 4.10 0.55
C PRO A 450 10.23 3.42 1.88
N ASN A 451 9.88 4.20 2.90
CA ASN A 451 9.49 3.76 4.24
C ASN A 451 8.04 3.25 4.31
N GLN A 452 7.18 3.61 3.34
CA GLN A 452 5.81 3.10 3.26
C GLN A 452 5.80 1.57 3.10
N ASN A 453 4.98 0.88 3.91
CA ASN A 453 4.78 -0.58 3.86
C ASN A 453 3.83 -1.04 2.74
N THR A 454 3.51 -0.17 1.79
CA THR A 454 2.49 -0.34 0.74
C THR A 454 3.01 -1.02 -0.54
N GLY A 455 2.11 -1.50 -1.41
CA GLY A 455 2.46 -2.17 -2.67
C GLY A 455 1.36 -3.10 -3.17
N ILE A 456 1.44 -3.48 -4.46
CA ILE A 456 0.49 -4.41 -5.10
C ILE A 456 1.16 -5.76 -5.30
N ILE A 457 0.62 -6.81 -4.67
CA ILE A 457 1.10 -8.18 -4.81
C ILE A 457 0.07 -9.03 -5.54
N ILE A 458 0.51 -9.74 -6.58
CA ILE A 458 -0.32 -10.67 -7.38
C ILE A 458 0.27 -12.07 -7.20
N GLN A 459 -0.41 -12.93 -6.42
CA GLN A 459 0.03 -14.27 -6.06
C GLN A 459 -0.92 -15.36 -6.60
N LYS A 460 -0.38 -16.43 -7.22
CA LYS A 460 -1.18 -17.59 -7.67
C LYS A 460 -2.34 -17.21 -8.63
N CYS A 461 -2.23 -16.07 -9.31
CA CYS A 461 -3.27 -15.51 -10.19
C CYS A 461 -3.11 -15.97 -11.65
N ARG A 462 -4.10 -15.65 -12.48
CA ARG A 462 -4.12 -15.91 -13.93
C ARG A 462 -4.20 -14.59 -14.68
N ILE A 463 -3.11 -14.17 -15.31
CA ILE A 463 -3.01 -12.93 -16.09
C ILE A 463 -3.26 -13.25 -17.57
N GLY A 464 -4.29 -12.63 -18.14
CA GLY A 464 -4.79 -12.98 -19.47
C GLY A 464 -5.46 -11.82 -20.22
N ALA A 465 -6.22 -12.19 -21.24
CA ALA A 465 -6.93 -11.28 -22.13
C ALA A 465 -8.41 -11.69 -22.24
N THR A 466 -9.32 -10.73 -22.33
CA THR A 466 -10.71 -10.97 -22.74
C THR A 466 -10.82 -11.35 -24.23
N SER A 467 -11.96 -11.90 -24.63
CA SER A 467 -12.22 -12.38 -26.00
C SER A 467 -12.12 -11.30 -27.08
N ASP A 468 -12.39 -10.03 -26.76
CA ASP A 468 -12.25 -8.88 -27.66
C ASP A 468 -10.79 -8.42 -27.86
N LEU A 469 -9.88 -8.72 -26.91
CA LEU A 469 -8.45 -8.42 -27.01
C LEU A 469 -7.65 -9.57 -27.63
N LYS A 470 -7.97 -10.84 -27.31
CA LYS A 470 -7.20 -12.03 -27.76
C LYS A 470 -6.82 -12.02 -29.26
N PRO A 471 -7.72 -11.70 -30.22
CA PRO A 471 -7.40 -11.72 -31.64
C PRO A 471 -6.52 -10.54 -32.10
N VAL A 472 -6.54 -9.43 -31.36
CA VAL A 472 -5.92 -8.16 -31.75
C VAL A 472 -4.78 -7.72 -30.82
N LYS A 473 -4.37 -8.55 -29.85
CA LYS A 473 -3.35 -8.24 -28.82
C LYS A 473 -2.02 -7.71 -29.37
N ARG A 474 -1.64 -8.07 -30.60
CA ARG A 474 -0.44 -7.51 -31.29
C ARG A 474 -0.56 -6.01 -31.60
N SER A 475 -1.78 -5.49 -31.77
CA SER A 475 -2.08 -4.07 -32.02
C SER A 475 -2.32 -3.27 -30.73
N PHE A 476 -2.42 -3.94 -29.58
CA PHE A 476 -2.74 -3.34 -28.29
C PHE A 476 -1.80 -3.92 -27.20
N PRO A 477 -0.55 -3.44 -27.13
CA PRO A 477 0.44 -3.93 -26.18
C PRO A 477 -0.07 -3.86 -24.74
N THR A 478 0.15 -4.92 -23.97
CA THR A 478 -0.23 -5.02 -22.56
C THR A 478 1.02 -5.27 -21.70
N TYR A 479 1.15 -4.54 -20.60
CA TYR A 479 2.27 -4.64 -19.66
C TYR A 479 1.77 -4.94 -18.25
N LEU A 480 2.64 -5.54 -17.44
CA LEU A 480 2.40 -5.86 -16.02
C LEU A 480 2.22 -4.60 -15.16
N GLY A 481 2.81 -3.48 -15.58
CA GLY A 481 2.54 -2.17 -15.00
C GLY A 481 3.54 -1.08 -15.37
N ARG A 482 3.30 0.11 -14.80
CA ARG A 482 4.15 1.31 -14.92
C ARG A 482 4.23 2.10 -13.60
N PRO A 483 5.36 2.78 -13.30
CA PRO A 483 5.57 3.39 -11.98
C PRO A 483 4.93 4.78 -11.89
N TRP A 484 3.74 4.86 -11.29
CA TRP A 484 3.01 6.13 -11.11
C TRP A 484 3.77 7.11 -10.20
N LYS A 485 4.44 6.60 -9.17
CA LYS A 485 5.18 7.35 -8.14
C LYS A 485 6.60 6.78 -7.96
N GLU A 486 7.53 7.53 -7.34
CA GLU A 486 8.98 7.28 -7.45
C GLU A 486 9.43 5.93 -6.88
N TYR A 487 8.77 5.43 -5.83
CA TYR A 487 9.11 4.21 -5.11
C TYR A 487 8.15 3.04 -5.39
N SER A 488 7.46 3.09 -6.54
CA SER A 488 6.46 2.13 -7.01
C SER A 488 6.87 0.67 -6.75
N ARG A 489 5.99 -0.11 -6.12
CA ARG A 489 6.27 -1.48 -5.69
C ARG A 489 5.16 -2.45 -6.11
N THR A 490 5.49 -3.31 -7.07
CA THR A 490 4.62 -4.39 -7.56
C THR A 490 5.38 -5.71 -7.59
N VAL A 491 4.76 -6.80 -7.10
CA VAL A 491 5.33 -8.15 -7.20
C VAL A 491 4.32 -9.12 -7.79
N ILE A 492 4.74 -9.87 -8.79
CA ILE A 492 3.91 -10.88 -9.45
C ILE A 492 4.58 -12.24 -9.27
N MET A 493 3.93 -13.13 -8.52
CA MET A 493 4.53 -14.39 -8.09
C MET A 493 3.59 -15.59 -8.24
N GLN A 494 4.18 -16.74 -8.58
CA GLN A 494 3.52 -18.03 -8.71
C GLN A 494 2.30 -18.00 -9.66
N SER A 495 2.25 -17.02 -10.56
CA SER A 495 1.08 -16.72 -11.38
C SER A 495 1.26 -17.24 -12.80
N PHE A 496 0.16 -17.65 -13.43
CA PHE A 496 0.13 -18.04 -14.84
C PHE A 496 -0.09 -16.79 -15.70
N ILE A 497 0.77 -16.58 -16.71
CA ILE A 497 0.79 -15.38 -17.56
C ILE A 497 0.72 -15.82 -19.02
N THR A 498 -0.34 -15.44 -19.73
CA THR A 498 -0.48 -15.72 -21.17
C THR A 498 0.41 -14.81 -22.03
N ASP A 499 0.51 -15.11 -23.32
CA ASP A 499 1.21 -14.30 -24.32
C ASP A 499 0.54 -12.93 -24.64
N VAL A 500 -0.37 -12.45 -23.79
CA VAL A 500 -0.87 -11.06 -23.84
C VAL A 500 0.19 -10.06 -23.39
N ILE A 501 1.07 -10.45 -22.46
CA ILE A 501 2.08 -9.57 -21.88
C ILE A 501 3.25 -9.37 -22.83
N HIS A 502 3.59 -8.11 -23.10
CA HIS A 502 4.73 -7.73 -23.93
C HIS A 502 6.04 -8.29 -23.34
N PRO A 503 7.02 -8.77 -24.15
CA PRO A 503 8.23 -9.40 -23.63
C PRO A 503 9.06 -8.54 -22.64
N GLU A 504 9.02 -7.21 -22.80
CA GLU A 504 9.61 -6.23 -21.86
C GLU A 504 9.02 -6.30 -20.44
N GLY A 505 7.79 -6.80 -20.31
CA GLY A 505 7.03 -6.96 -19.07
C GLY A 505 6.46 -5.66 -18.52
N TRP A 506 7.30 -4.63 -18.37
CA TRP A 506 6.99 -3.39 -17.67
C TRP A 506 7.19 -2.18 -18.58
N HIS A 507 6.43 -1.10 -18.39
CA HIS A 507 6.52 0.11 -19.21
C HIS A 507 6.93 1.33 -18.37
N ALA A 508 7.81 2.18 -18.90
CA ALA A 508 8.22 3.40 -18.20
C ALA A 508 7.02 4.36 -18.04
N TRP A 509 7.00 5.16 -16.97
CA TRP A 509 5.99 6.20 -16.81
C TRP A 509 6.30 7.39 -17.71
N ASN A 510 7.46 8.03 -17.49
CA ASN A 510 7.99 9.09 -18.33
C ASN A 510 9.54 9.07 -18.29
N GLY A 511 10.18 8.89 -19.44
CA GLY A 511 11.64 8.83 -19.54
C GLY A 511 12.28 7.86 -18.53
N ASN A 512 13.21 8.37 -17.72
CA ASN A 512 13.93 7.61 -16.70
C ASN A 512 13.34 7.74 -15.28
N PHE A 513 12.14 8.32 -15.11
CA PHE A 513 11.49 8.46 -13.81
C PHE A 513 11.28 7.10 -13.10
N ALA A 514 11.52 7.05 -11.79
CA ALA A 514 11.40 5.89 -10.92
C ALA A 514 12.25 4.63 -11.24
N LEU A 515 12.90 4.54 -12.40
CA LEU A 515 13.53 3.28 -12.89
C LEU A 515 14.68 2.75 -11.99
N ASN A 516 15.23 3.61 -11.13
CA ASN A 516 16.32 3.29 -10.20
C ASN A 516 15.87 3.01 -8.75
N THR A 517 14.63 3.35 -8.43
CA THR A 517 14.06 3.42 -7.06
C THR A 517 12.84 2.51 -6.86
N LEU A 518 12.10 2.22 -7.93
CA LEU A 518 11.00 1.25 -7.95
C LEU A 518 11.46 -0.17 -7.56
N TYR A 519 10.51 -1.02 -7.18
CA TYR A 519 10.72 -2.45 -6.97
C TYR A 519 9.68 -3.25 -7.76
N TYR A 520 10.07 -3.78 -8.91
CA TYR A 520 9.24 -4.69 -9.72
C TYR A 520 9.82 -6.10 -9.71
N GLY A 521 9.10 -7.00 -9.05
CA GLY A 521 9.53 -8.37 -8.78
C GLY A 521 8.73 -9.43 -9.54
N GLU A 522 9.40 -10.38 -10.18
CA GLU A 522 8.78 -11.59 -10.73
C GLU A 522 9.36 -12.85 -10.07
N TYR A 523 8.52 -13.75 -9.54
CA TYR A 523 8.94 -14.99 -8.84
C TYR A 523 8.14 -16.21 -9.29
N ARG A 524 8.81 -17.22 -9.89
CA ARG A 524 8.20 -18.52 -10.26
C ARG A 524 6.87 -18.43 -11.04
N ASN A 525 6.74 -17.43 -11.92
CA ASN A 525 5.59 -17.33 -12.84
C ASN A 525 5.71 -18.38 -13.95
N THR A 526 4.58 -18.77 -14.54
CA THR A 526 4.49 -19.78 -15.60
C THR A 526 3.66 -19.29 -16.79
N GLY A 527 3.66 -20.02 -17.91
CA GLY A 527 2.94 -19.64 -19.13
C GLY A 527 3.77 -18.76 -20.08
N ALA A 528 3.25 -18.55 -21.29
CA ALA A 528 3.99 -17.97 -22.41
C ALA A 528 4.46 -16.51 -22.19
N GLY A 529 3.78 -15.74 -21.33
CA GLY A 529 4.17 -14.36 -20.99
C GLY A 529 5.16 -14.25 -19.83
N ALA A 530 5.46 -15.35 -19.12
CA ALA A 530 6.32 -15.36 -17.94
C ALA A 530 7.83 -15.38 -18.25
N ALA A 531 8.23 -15.49 -19.51
CA ALA A 531 9.64 -15.54 -19.91
C ALA A 531 10.35 -14.20 -19.63
N THR A 532 11.36 -14.21 -18.75
CA THR A 532 12.03 -13.00 -18.26
C THR A 532 13.22 -12.53 -19.10
N ALA A 533 13.70 -13.33 -20.06
CA ALA A 533 14.93 -13.07 -20.81
C ALA A 533 14.93 -11.79 -21.69
N LYS A 534 13.75 -11.22 -21.98
CA LYS A 534 13.57 -9.98 -22.77
C LYS A 534 13.00 -8.83 -21.95
N ARG A 535 12.97 -8.95 -20.62
CA ARG A 535 12.47 -7.92 -19.70
C ARG A 535 13.35 -6.67 -19.72
N VAL A 536 12.77 -5.56 -19.30
CA VAL A 536 13.48 -4.29 -19.08
C VAL A 536 14.72 -4.47 -18.18
N LYS A 537 15.77 -3.68 -18.44
CA LYS A 537 17.05 -3.73 -17.71
C LYS A 537 17.16 -2.68 -16.60
N TRP A 538 16.04 -2.23 -16.05
CA TRP A 538 16.02 -1.20 -15.01
C TRP A 538 16.59 -1.73 -13.69
N LYS A 539 17.29 -0.88 -12.93
CA LYS A 539 17.86 -1.24 -11.61
C LYS A 539 16.77 -1.65 -10.60
N GLY A 540 15.57 -1.09 -10.72
CA GLY A 540 14.42 -1.46 -9.90
C GLY A 540 13.72 -2.78 -10.27
N TYR A 541 13.96 -3.32 -11.48
CA TYR A 541 13.37 -4.59 -11.90
C TYR A 541 14.23 -5.79 -11.42
N LYS A 542 13.59 -6.84 -10.91
CA LYS A 542 14.26 -8.02 -10.35
C LYS A 542 13.51 -9.32 -10.68
N VAL A 543 14.24 -10.27 -11.28
CA VAL A 543 13.85 -11.69 -11.20
C VAL A 543 14.19 -12.17 -9.79
N ILE A 544 13.17 -12.46 -8.99
CA ILE A 544 13.36 -12.98 -7.63
C ILE A 544 13.67 -14.47 -7.74
N THR A 545 14.75 -14.92 -7.11
CA THR A 545 15.16 -16.33 -7.06
C THR A 545 15.07 -16.90 -5.63
N SER A 546 15.33 -16.08 -4.61
CA SER A 546 15.25 -16.47 -3.20
C SER A 546 13.80 -16.58 -2.72
N ALA A 547 13.44 -17.73 -2.17
CA ALA A 547 12.15 -17.94 -1.51
C ALA A 547 11.98 -17.01 -0.31
N THR A 548 13.04 -16.76 0.49
CA THR A 548 13.00 -15.85 1.65
C THR A 548 12.65 -14.41 1.28
N VAL A 549 13.04 -13.96 0.07
CA VAL A 549 12.66 -12.65 -0.47
C VAL A 549 11.20 -12.66 -0.92
N ALA A 550 10.77 -13.69 -1.66
CA ALA A 550 9.37 -13.81 -2.09
C ALA A 550 8.40 -13.94 -0.90
N GLN A 551 8.82 -14.62 0.17
CA GLN A 551 8.06 -14.83 1.40
C GLN A 551 7.70 -13.50 2.09
N GLN A 552 8.46 -12.41 1.91
CA GLN A 552 8.12 -11.08 2.46
C GLN A 552 6.84 -10.49 1.84
N PHE A 553 6.44 -10.96 0.66
CA PHE A 553 5.27 -10.49 -0.07
C PHE A 553 4.04 -11.38 0.12
N THR A 554 4.11 -12.42 0.96
CA THR A 554 2.95 -13.30 1.21
C THR A 554 1.98 -12.68 2.21
N VAL A 555 0.74 -13.18 2.22
CA VAL A 555 -0.36 -12.73 3.09
C VAL A 555 0.06 -12.59 4.55
N LYS A 556 0.79 -13.56 5.08
CA LYS A 556 1.30 -13.55 6.47
C LYS A 556 2.22 -12.37 6.78
N ASN A 557 3.09 -11.98 5.87
CA ASN A 557 4.18 -11.03 6.16
C ASN A 557 3.91 -9.61 5.64
N PHE A 558 3.15 -9.48 4.55
CA PHE A 558 2.95 -8.18 3.89
C PHE A 558 1.72 -7.42 4.37
N ILE A 559 0.70 -8.11 4.90
CA ILE A 559 -0.55 -7.51 5.44
C ILE A 559 -0.97 -8.12 6.78
N LEU A 560 -0.06 -8.85 7.44
CA LEU A 560 -0.31 -9.61 8.69
C LEU A 560 -1.62 -10.43 8.66
N GLY A 561 -1.92 -11.03 7.51
CA GLY A 561 -3.24 -11.60 7.21
C GLY A 561 -3.71 -12.69 8.19
N ASP A 562 -2.77 -13.46 8.77
CA ASP A 562 -3.05 -14.46 9.80
C ASP A 562 -3.81 -13.88 11.00
N HIS A 563 -3.65 -12.58 11.32
CA HIS A 563 -4.29 -11.93 12.46
C HIS A 563 -5.72 -11.44 12.22
N TRP A 564 -6.21 -11.40 10.98
CA TRP A 564 -7.52 -10.82 10.66
C TRP A 564 -8.33 -11.57 9.60
N LEU A 565 -7.70 -12.19 8.60
CA LEU A 565 -8.42 -12.87 7.52
C LEU A 565 -9.23 -14.07 8.00
N GLY A 566 -8.78 -14.78 9.05
CA GLY A 566 -9.55 -15.87 9.66
C GLY A 566 -10.97 -15.45 10.10
N SER A 567 -11.13 -14.22 10.60
CA SER A 567 -12.42 -13.65 11.03
C SER A 567 -13.38 -13.28 9.87
N THR A 568 -12.90 -13.32 8.62
CA THR A 568 -13.72 -13.00 7.44
C THR A 568 -14.51 -14.20 6.94
N GLY A 569 -14.09 -15.43 7.29
CA GLY A 569 -14.62 -16.66 6.71
C GLY A 569 -14.27 -16.87 5.23
N PHE A 570 -13.41 -16.03 4.64
CA PHE A 570 -12.95 -16.16 3.25
C PHE A 570 -11.69 -17.04 3.17
N PRO A 571 -11.50 -17.81 2.09
CA PRO A 571 -10.30 -18.63 1.92
C PRO A 571 -9.07 -17.75 1.72
N PHE A 572 -7.94 -18.13 2.33
CA PHE A 572 -6.65 -17.52 2.08
C PHE A 572 -5.50 -18.52 2.29
N SER A 573 -4.37 -18.28 1.62
CA SER A 573 -3.11 -18.98 1.79
C SER A 573 -2.08 -18.00 2.37
N ALA A 574 -1.62 -18.27 3.59
CA ALA A 574 -0.73 -17.40 4.35
C ALA A 574 0.67 -17.20 3.70
N GLY A 575 1.19 -18.25 3.06
CA GLY A 575 2.55 -18.33 2.54
C GLY A 575 2.66 -18.47 1.02
N LEU A 576 3.85 -18.90 0.57
CA LEU A 576 4.11 -19.32 -0.82
C LEU A 576 3.33 -20.60 -1.15
#